data_AF-A0A246JJW7-F1
#
_entry.id   AF-A0A246JJW7-F1
#
_cell.length_a   1.000
_cell.length_b   1.000
_cell.length_c   1.000
_cell.angle_alpha   90.00
_cell.angle_beta   90.00
_cell.angle_gamma   90.00
#
_symmetry.space_group_name_H-M   'P 1'
#
loop_
_entity.id
_entity.type
_entity.pdbx_description
1 polymer ?
#
loop_
_entity_poly.entity_id
_entity_poly.type
_entity_poly.pdbx_seq_one_letter_code
_entity_poly.pdbx_strand_id
1 'polypeptide(L)'
;MKRGKTDAADAEAICEAVSRPTMRFVPIKSKEQQALLSMHRARDLFVKQRTQLINMMRGMLAEFGITIPEGIGRALIKARQIVEGEALDTPAEASQMAAVLGEQALNIHLRLREIDRALAACQRENAAALRVATVPGVGPITATAIVASVPTPELFASGRQFAA
;
A
#
# COMPACT_ATOMS: atom_id res chain seq x y z
N MET A 1 18.81 27.26 -10.82
CA MET A 1 17.45 26.69 -11.02
C MET A 1 16.45 27.63 -10.35
N LYS A 2 15.56 28.29 -11.11
CA LYS A 2 14.54 29.19 -10.53
C LYS A 2 13.50 28.35 -9.79
N ARG A 3 13.46 28.49 -8.46
CA ARG A 3 12.49 27.86 -7.55
C ARG A 3 11.15 28.62 -7.64
N GLY A 4 10.44 28.42 -8.75
CA GLY A 4 9.22 29.17 -9.13
C GLY A 4 7.92 28.55 -8.64
N LYS A 5 7.90 27.95 -7.45
CA LYS A 5 6.68 27.42 -6.84
C LYS A 5 6.26 28.33 -5.69
N THR A 6 5.19 29.09 -5.89
CA THR A 6 4.56 29.94 -4.87
C THR A 6 3.06 29.69 -4.90
N ASP A 7 2.40 29.76 -3.74
CA ASP A 7 0.96 29.53 -3.65
C ASP A 7 0.15 30.50 -4.53
N ALA A 8 0.67 31.72 -4.72
CA ALA A 8 0.07 32.72 -5.62
C ALA A 8 0.13 32.29 -7.09
N ALA A 9 1.28 31.79 -7.57
CA ALA A 9 1.41 31.32 -8.94
C ALA A 9 0.61 30.03 -9.19
N ASP A 10 0.54 29.14 -8.19
CA ASP A 10 -0.27 27.92 -8.27
C ASP A 10 -1.79 28.27 -8.29
N ALA A 11 -2.23 29.25 -7.48
CA ALA A 11 -3.61 29.72 -7.47
C ALA A 11 -4.01 30.42 -8.78
N GLU A 12 -3.14 31.28 -9.32
CA GLU A 12 -3.34 31.94 -10.61
C GLU A 12 -3.47 30.91 -11.75
N ALA A 13 -2.57 29.93 -11.79
CA ALA A 13 -2.62 28.84 -12.77
C ALA A 13 -3.90 27.99 -12.66
N ILE A 14 -4.39 27.72 -11.44
CA ILE A 14 -5.67 27.02 -11.22
C ILE A 14 -6.84 27.86 -11.74
N CYS A 15 -6.88 29.16 -11.41
CA CYS A 15 -7.93 30.08 -11.87
C CYS A 15 -7.96 30.20 -13.39
N GLU A 16 -6.80 30.34 -14.02
CA GLU A 16 -6.67 30.38 -15.47
C GLU A 16 -7.14 29.06 -16.09
N ALA A 17 -6.69 27.92 -15.56
CA ALA A 17 -7.10 26.60 -16.03
C ALA A 17 -8.64 26.45 -15.98
N VAL A 18 -9.28 26.74 -14.84
CA VAL A 18 -10.74 26.62 -14.67
C VAL A 18 -11.54 27.39 -15.74
N SER A 19 -10.98 28.50 -16.27
CA SER A 19 -11.63 29.31 -17.31
C SER A 19 -11.47 28.78 -18.75
N ARG A 20 -10.58 27.80 -19.00
CA ARG A 20 -10.26 27.31 -20.34
C ARG A 20 -11.42 26.42 -20.87
N PRO A 21 -12.01 26.71 -22.05
CA PRO A 21 -13.18 25.97 -22.58
C PRO A 21 -12.96 24.48 -22.82
N THR A 22 -11.71 24.07 -23.01
CA THR A 22 -11.31 22.68 -23.29
C THR A 22 -10.94 21.89 -22.04
N MET A 23 -11.08 22.47 -20.84
CA MET A 23 -10.75 21.77 -19.60
C MET A 23 -11.66 20.59 -19.32
N ARG A 24 -11.05 19.46 -18.96
CA ARG A 24 -11.72 18.27 -18.45
C ARG A 24 -11.64 18.26 -16.93
N PHE A 25 -12.78 18.37 -16.27
CA PHE A 25 -12.86 18.27 -14.82
C PHE A 25 -12.96 16.80 -14.39
N VAL A 26 -12.21 16.44 -13.35
CA VAL A 26 -12.35 15.14 -12.71
C VAL A 26 -13.46 15.27 -11.65
N PRO A 27 -14.47 14.40 -11.66
CA PRO A 27 -15.54 14.42 -10.66
C PRO A 27 -14.99 14.22 -9.25
N ILE A 28 -15.64 14.86 -8.29
CA ILE A 28 -15.34 14.67 -6.87
C ILE A 28 -15.73 13.24 -6.49
N LYS A 29 -14.79 12.53 -5.87
CA LYS A 29 -15.01 11.16 -5.38
C LYS A 29 -16.05 11.16 -4.26
N SER A 30 -16.96 10.18 -4.28
CA SER A 30 -17.91 9.97 -3.19
C SER A 30 -17.19 9.62 -1.88
N LYS A 31 -17.88 9.75 -0.74
CA LYS A 31 -17.30 9.40 0.56
C LYS A 31 -16.89 7.92 0.62
N GLU A 32 -17.66 7.05 -0.02
CA GLU A 32 -17.44 5.61 -0.12
C GLU A 32 -16.19 5.32 -0.97
N GLN A 33 -16.02 6.01 -2.10
CA GLN A 33 -14.81 5.94 -2.91
C GLN A 33 -13.58 6.43 -2.14
N GLN A 34 -13.70 7.54 -1.41
CA GLN A 34 -12.62 8.05 -0.57
C GLN A 34 -12.28 7.11 0.59
N ALA A 35 -13.27 6.45 1.20
CA ALA A 35 -13.06 5.44 2.23
C ALA A 35 -12.28 4.24 1.66
N LEU A 36 -12.69 3.73 0.50
CA LEU A 36 -12.02 2.63 -0.20
C LEU A 36 -10.55 2.99 -0.54
N LEU A 37 -10.30 4.20 -1.03
CA LEU A 37 -8.93 4.70 -1.25
C LEU A 37 -8.13 4.84 0.04
N SER A 38 -8.79 5.17 1.15
CA SER A 38 -8.13 5.25 2.46
C SER A 38 -7.66 3.88 2.95
N MET A 39 -8.45 2.83 2.71
CA MET A 39 -8.03 1.45 2.94
C MET A 39 -6.79 1.08 2.11
N HIS A 40 -6.77 1.45 0.82
CA HIS A 40 -5.60 1.21 -0.04
C HIS A 40 -4.34 1.95 0.45
N ARG A 41 -4.48 3.21 0.90
CA ARG A 41 -3.37 3.97 1.47
C ARG A 41 -2.84 3.36 2.76
N ALA A 42 -3.72 2.96 3.68
CA ALA A 42 -3.33 2.27 4.91
C ALA A 42 -2.63 0.94 4.61
N ARG A 43 -3.14 0.18 3.65
CA ARG A 43 -2.51 -1.06 3.16
C ARG A 43 -1.09 -0.82 2.64
N ASP A 44 -0.91 0.17 1.78
CA ASP A 44 0.41 0.50 1.21
C ASP A 44 1.41 0.89 2.31
N LEU A 45 0.98 1.70 3.29
CA LEU A 45 1.78 2.03 4.47
C LEU A 45 2.20 0.77 5.24
N PHE A 46 1.27 -0.14 5.52
CA PHE A 46 1.55 -1.37 6.28
C PHE A 46 2.47 -2.33 5.51
N VAL A 47 2.37 -2.41 4.18
CA VAL A 47 3.33 -3.17 3.36
C VAL A 47 4.75 -2.62 3.53
N LYS A 48 4.90 -1.30 3.48
CA LYS A 48 6.19 -0.61 3.65
C LYS A 48 6.76 -0.82 5.06
N GLN A 49 5.95 -0.59 6.09
CA GLN A 49 6.36 -0.77 7.49
C GLN A 49 6.76 -2.21 7.80
N ARG A 50 5.98 -3.21 7.37
CA ARG A 50 6.35 -4.62 7.54
C ARG A 50 7.70 -4.95 6.89
N THR A 51 7.91 -4.45 5.67
CA THR A 51 9.17 -4.65 4.95
C THR A 51 10.34 -3.98 5.68
N GLN A 52 10.15 -2.77 6.19
CA GLN A 52 11.14 -2.05 6.96
C GLN A 52 11.53 -2.80 8.24
N LEU A 53 10.56 -3.30 9.00
CA LEU A 53 10.80 -4.09 10.22
C LEU A 53 11.56 -5.38 9.92
N ILE A 54 11.16 -6.10 8.86
CA ILE A 54 11.86 -7.32 8.42
C ILE A 54 13.30 -7.01 8.01
N ASN A 55 13.52 -5.92 7.28
CA ASN A 55 14.87 -5.55 6.85
C ASN A 55 15.74 -5.11 8.01
N MET A 56 15.20 -4.39 8.99
CA MET A 56 15.90 -4.03 10.22
C MET A 56 16.30 -5.28 11.00
N MET A 57 15.36 -6.20 11.23
CA MET A 57 15.62 -7.46 11.92
C MET A 57 16.67 -8.31 11.18
N ARG A 58 16.59 -8.40 9.84
CA ARG A 58 17.58 -9.12 9.03
C ARG A 58 18.96 -8.49 9.13
N GLY A 59 19.06 -7.16 9.02
CA GLY A 59 20.33 -6.44 9.11
C GLY A 59 20.99 -6.63 10.47
N MET A 60 20.23 -6.44 11.55
CA MET A 60 20.70 -6.63 12.91
C MET A 60 21.19 -8.06 13.18
N LEU A 61 20.43 -9.07 12.76
CA LEU A 61 20.83 -10.47 12.98
C LEU A 61 22.02 -10.90 12.12
N ALA A 62 22.21 -10.29 10.95
CA ALA A 62 23.36 -10.55 10.10
C ALA A 62 24.69 -10.10 10.74
N GLU A 63 24.68 -9.08 11.62
CA GLU A 63 25.87 -8.65 12.38
C GLU A 63 26.41 -9.76 13.30
N PHE A 64 25.55 -10.70 13.70
CA PHE A 64 25.89 -11.86 14.51
C PHE A 64 25.99 -13.16 13.68
N GLY A 65 26.05 -13.07 12.35
CA GLY A 65 26.14 -14.24 11.46
C GLY A 65 24.83 -15.00 11.25
N ILE A 66 23.71 -14.51 11.81
CA ILE A 66 22.39 -15.15 11.66
C ILE A 66 21.71 -14.63 10.40
N THR A 67 21.68 -15.46 9.36
CA THR A 67 21.09 -15.10 8.07
C THR A 67 19.62 -15.50 8.00
N ILE A 68 18.74 -14.53 7.73
CA ILE A 68 17.32 -14.80 7.41
C ILE A 68 17.15 -14.90 5.89
N PRO A 69 16.65 -16.04 5.37
CA PRO A 69 16.41 -16.21 3.95
C PRO A 69 15.54 -15.12 3.32
N GLU A 70 15.74 -14.91 2.02
CA GLU A 70 14.91 -14.01 1.25
C GLU A 70 13.45 -14.49 1.19
N GLY A 71 12.54 -13.51 1.12
CA GLY A 71 11.09 -13.74 1.06
C GLY A 71 10.38 -13.42 2.37
N ILE A 72 9.25 -12.73 2.25
CA ILE A 72 8.45 -12.25 3.39
C ILE A 72 7.93 -13.42 4.24
N GLY A 73 7.48 -14.50 3.60
CA GLY A 73 6.97 -15.68 4.32
C GLY A 73 8.04 -16.31 5.23
N ARG A 74 9.27 -16.48 4.73
CA ARG A 74 10.39 -17.03 5.51
C ARG A 74 10.79 -16.10 6.65
N ALA A 75 10.84 -14.79 6.40
CA ALA A 75 11.13 -13.81 7.43
C ALA A 75 10.07 -13.78 8.54
N LEU A 76 8.78 -13.92 8.21
CA LEU A 76 7.70 -13.99 9.20
C LEU A 76 7.72 -15.30 10.01
N ILE A 77 8.09 -16.42 9.39
CA ILE A 77 8.32 -17.68 10.11
C ILE A 77 9.45 -17.51 11.12
N LYS A 78 10.59 -16.93 10.70
CA LYS A 78 11.71 -16.66 11.60
C LYS A 78 11.33 -15.69 12.72
N ALA A 79 10.62 -14.60 12.40
CA ALA A 79 10.10 -13.66 13.40
C ALA A 79 9.23 -14.38 14.45
N ARG A 80 8.36 -15.29 14.02
CA ARG A 80 7.52 -16.10 14.91
C ARG A 80 8.36 -16.98 15.82
N GLN A 81 9.34 -17.70 15.28
CA GLN A 81 10.22 -18.57 16.07
C GLN A 81 10.96 -17.78 17.15
N ILE A 82 11.50 -16.61 16.81
CA ILE A 82 12.18 -15.72 17.76
C ILE A 82 11.21 -15.27 18.87
N VAL A 83 10.00 -14.84 18.50
CA VAL A 83 8.97 -14.43 19.48
C VAL A 83 8.52 -15.59 20.37
N GLU A 84 8.51 -16.81 19.84
CA GLU A 84 8.18 -18.05 20.56
C GLU A 84 9.36 -18.58 21.40
N GLY A 85 10.49 -17.87 21.44
CA GLY A 85 11.61 -18.17 22.33
C GLY A 85 12.74 -18.99 21.71
N GLU A 86 12.85 -19.01 20.37
CA GLU A 86 14.02 -19.60 19.71
C GLU A 86 15.31 -18.95 20.21
N ALA A 87 16.23 -19.77 20.72
CA ALA A 87 17.54 -19.31 21.15
C ALA A 87 18.36 -18.85 19.93
N LEU A 88 18.82 -17.60 19.99
CA LEU A 88 19.74 -17.04 19.01
C LEU A 88 21.14 -17.00 19.62
N ASP A 89 22.15 -17.25 18.78
CA ASP A 89 23.55 -17.08 19.15
C ASP A 89 23.93 -15.59 19.13
N THR A 90 23.29 -14.82 20.01
CA THR A 90 23.44 -13.37 20.14
C THR A 90 23.35 -12.95 21.61
N PRO A 91 23.92 -11.78 21.99
CA PRO A 91 23.65 -11.19 23.30
C PRO A 91 22.14 -11.05 23.58
N ALA A 92 21.75 -11.15 24.85
CA ALA A 92 20.34 -11.19 25.24
C ALA A 92 19.56 -9.95 24.77
N GLU A 93 20.22 -8.79 24.78
CA GLU A 93 19.66 -7.51 24.32
C GLU A 93 19.34 -7.54 22.82
N ALA A 94 20.22 -8.13 22.00
CA ALA A 94 20.00 -8.28 20.57
C ALA A 94 18.85 -9.26 20.28
N SER A 95 18.80 -10.40 20.99
CA SER A 95 17.69 -11.35 20.90
C SER A 95 16.35 -10.69 21.26
N GLN A 96 16.33 -9.88 22.31
CA GLN A 96 15.14 -9.17 22.76
C GLN A 96 14.69 -8.14 21.71
N MET A 97 15.61 -7.37 21.13
CA MET A 97 15.26 -6.41 20.08
C MET A 97 14.76 -7.09 18.80
N ALA A 98 15.36 -8.23 18.42
CA ALA A 98 14.87 -9.04 17.30
C ALA A 98 13.43 -9.55 17.56
N ALA A 99 13.12 -9.96 18.79
CA ALA A 99 11.77 -10.37 19.18
C ALA A 99 10.77 -9.20 19.09
N VAL A 100 11.13 -8.00 19.58
CA VAL A 100 10.28 -6.80 19.49
C VAL A 100 9.97 -6.43 18.03
N LEU A 101 10.99 -6.42 17.17
CA LEU A 101 10.81 -6.14 15.74
C LEU A 101 9.97 -7.23 15.05
N GLY A 102 10.20 -8.50 15.40
CA GLY A 102 9.46 -9.64 14.90
C GLY A 102 7.98 -9.59 15.27
N GLU A 103 7.67 -9.28 16.53
CA GLU A 103 6.30 -9.13 17.01
C GLU A 103 5.56 -8.00 16.28
N GLN A 104 6.20 -6.83 16.13
CA GLN A 104 5.62 -5.73 15.36
C GLN A 104 5.38 -6.12 13.89
N ALA A 105 6.31 -6.83 13.26
CA ALA A 105 6.16 -7.28 11.87
C ALA A 105 4.99 -8.27 11.72
N LEU A 106 4.80 -9.18 12.68
CA LEU A 106 3.69 -10.12 12.74
C LEU A 106 2.35 -9.40 12.94
N ASN A 107 2.28 -8.43 13.86
CA ASN A 107 1.08 -7.64 14.11
C ASN A 107 0.66 -6.83 12.88
N ILE A 108 1.60 -6.13 12.22
CA ILE A 108 1.32 -5.42 10.98
C ILE A 108 0.88 -6.39 9.87
N HIS A 109 1.50 -7.57 9.78
CA HIS A 109 1.07 -8.58 8.82
C HIS A 109 -0.38 -9.03 9.04
N LEU A 110 -0.83 -9.19 10.29
CA LEU A 110 -2.22 -9.51 10.60
C LEU A 110 -3.17 -8.38 10.19
N ARG A 111 -2.85 -7.12 10.54
CA ARG A 111 -3.64 -5.94 10.11
C ARG A 111 -3.73 -5.82 8.60
N LEU A 112 -2.64 -6.11 7.88
CA LEU A 112 -2.66 -6.15 6.42
C LEU A 112 -3.65 -7.18 5.89
N ARG A 113 -3.69 -8.39 6.47
CA ARG A 113 -4.65 -9.43 6.08
C ARG A 113 -6.09 -9.04 6.38
N GLU A 114 -6.35 -8.29 7.45
CA GLU A 114 -7.69 -7.75 7.75
C GLU A 114 -8.13 -6.77 6.64
N ILE A 115 -7.25 -5.85 6.24
CA ILE A 115 -7.54 -4.91 5.14
C ILE A 115 -7.75 -5.66 3.82
N ASP A 116 -6.91 -6.66 3.51
CA ASP A 116 -7.05 -7.48 2.29
C ASP A 116 -8.43 -8.17 2.23
N ARG A 117 -8.90 -8.72 3.36
CA ARG A 117 -10.24 -9.34 3.44
C ARG A 117 -11.36 -8.31 3.28
N ALA A 118 -11.22 -7.14 3.89
CA ALA A 118 -12.20 -6.07 3.77
C ALA A 118 -12.31 -5.55 2.33
N LEU A 119 -11.18 -5.35 1.63
CA LEU A 119 -11.15 -4.99 0.21
C LEU A 119 -11.81 -6.07 -0.67
N ALA A 120 -11.54 -7.34 -0.40
CA ALA A 120 -12.20 -8.46 -1.10
C ALA A 120 -13.72 -8.52 -0.82
N ALA A 121 -14.19 -8.08 0.35
CA ALA A 121 -15.62 -7.93 0.62
C ALA A 121 -16.21 -6.76 -0.20
N CYS A 122 -15.58 -5.59 -0.18
CA CYS A 122 -16.01 -4.43 -0.99
C CYS A 122 -16.09 -4.77 -2.49
N GLN A 123 -15.16 -5.58 -3.00
CA GLN A 123 -15.20 -6.04 -4.39
C GLN A 123 -16.49 -6.83 -4.70
N ARG A 124 -16.89 -7.77 -3.82
CA ARG A 124 -18.06 -8.63 -4.03
C ARG A 124 -19.37 -7.83 -4.12
N GLU A 125 -19.41 -6.67 -3.50
CA GLU A 125 -20.56 -5.76 -3.50
C GLU A 125 -20.53 -4.74 -4.65
N ASN A 126 -19.46 -4.72 -5.45
CA ASN A 126 -19.26 -3.72 -6.51
C ASN A 126 -19.18 -4.38 -7.89
N ALA A 127 -20.26 -4.24 -8.68
CA ALA A 127 -20.36 -4.80 -10.02
C ALA A 127 -19.29 -4.29 -11.00
N ALA A 128 -18.79 -3.05 -10.84
CA ALA A 128 -17.68 -2.55 -11.63
C ALA A 128 -16.36 -3.24 -11.22
N ALA A 129 -16.11 -3.42 -9.93
CA ALA A 129 -14.91 -4.09 -9.44
C ALA A 129 -14.87 -5.58 -9.81
N LEU A 130 -16.03 -6.26 -9.81
CA LEU A 130 -16.14 -7.63 -10.32
C LEU A 130 -15.78 -7.72 -11.80
N ARG A 131 -16.31 -6.80 -12.64
CA ARG A 131 -15.97 -6.73 -14.06
C ARG A 131 -14.49 -6.44 -14.31
N VAL A 132 -13.89 -5.52 -13.57
CA VAL A 132 -12.46 -5.21 -13.71
C VAL A 132 -11.59 -6.43 -13.35
N ALA A 133 -12.02 -7.24 -12.36
CA ALA A 133 -11.28 -8.42 -11.94
C ALA A 133 -11.38 -9.63 -12.88
N THR A 134 -12.20 -9.58 -13.93
CA THR A 134 -12.18 -10.63 -14.97
C THR A 134 -10.95 -10.51 -15.87
N VAL A 135 -10.22 -9.39 -15.81
CA VAL A 135 -8.97 -9.20 -16.55
C VAL A 135 -7.88 -10.09 -15.93
N PRO A 136 -7.18 -10.92 -16.73
CA PRO A 136 -6.10 -11.77 -16.23
C PRO A 136 -5.06 -10.97 -15.43
N GLY A 137 -4.74 -11.43 -14.22
CA GLY A 137 -3.79 -10.78 -13.32
C GLY A 137 -4.38 -9.64 -12.46
N VAL A 138 -5.64 -9.25 -12.65
CA VAL A 138 -6.30 -8.22 -11.84
C VAL A 138 -7.08 -8.86 -10.69
N GLY A 139 -6.47 -8.84 -9.50
CA GLY A 139 -7.10 -9.32 -8.28
C GLY A 139 -7.96 -8.27 -7.56
N PRO A 140 -8.54 -8.62 -6.40
CA PRO A 140 -9.42 -7.75 -5.62
C PRO A 140 -8.82 -6.38 -5.33
N ILE A 141 -7.55 -6.34 -4.91
CA ILE A 141 -6.85 -5.10 -4.54
C ILE A 141 -6.77 -4.14 -5.72
N THR A 142 -6.35 -4.64 -6.89
CA THR A 142 -6.21 -3.80 -8.08
C THR A 142 -7.57 -3.36 -8.61
N ALA A 143 -8.54 -4.27 -8.63
CA ALA A 143 -9.88 -3.98 -9.11
C ALA A 143 -10.58 -2.89 -8.28
N THR A 144 -10.55 -3.00 -6.95
CA THR A 144 -11.16 -1.99 -6.07
C THR A 144 -10.41 -0.67 -6.14
N ALA A 145 -9.09 -0.68 -6.30
CA ALA A 145 -8.29 0.53 -6.43
C ALA A 145 -8.64 1.30 -7.71
N ILE A 146 -8.80 0.61 -8.85
CA ILE A 146 -9.17 1.22 -10.13
C ILE A 146 -10.55 1.89 -10.03
N VAL A 147 -11.55 1.15 -9.56
CA VAL A 147 -12.93 1.67 -9.45
C VAL A 147 -13.05 2.82 -8.46
N ALA A 148 -12.27 2.79 -7.36
CA ALA A 148 -12.24 3.89 -6.40
C ALA A 148 -11.50 5.13 -6.93
N SER A 149 -10.49 4.92 -7.79
CA SER A 149 -9.65 6.00 -8.33
C SER A 149 -10.31 6.73 -9.50
N VAL A 150 -11.18 6.05 -10.24
CA VAL A 150 -11.77 6.50 -11.51
C VAL A 150 -13.30 6.54 -11.40
N PRO A 151 -13.88 7.67 -10.96
CA PRO A 151 -15.34 7.77 -10.81
C PRO A 151 -16.08 7.84 -12.14
N THR A 152 -15.45 8.38 -13.17
CA THR A 152 -16.02 8.55 -14.53
C THR A 152 -15.03 8.01 -15.56
N PRO A 153 -15.07 6.70 -15.86
CA PRO A 153 -14.23 6.08 -16.88
C PRO A 153 -14.40 6.68 -18.27
N GLU A 154 -15.55 7.28 -18.55
CA GLU A 154 -15.92 7.91 -19.82
C GLU A 154 -15.05 9.13 -20.16
N LEU A 155 -14.31 9.67 -19.18
CA LEU A 155 -13.31 10.72 -19.40
C LEU A 155 -12.10 10.24 -20.23
N PHE A 156 -11.93 8.93 -20.36
CA PHE A 156 -10.86 8.30 -21.13
C PHE A 156 -11.43 7.69 -22.42
N ALA A 157 -10.93 8.13 -23.57
CA ALA A 157 -11.35 7.65 -24.88
C ALA A 157 -10.88 6.21 -25.17
N SER A 158 -9.87 5.72 -24.44
CA SER A 158 -9.36 4.36 -24.55
C SER A 158 -8.58 3.95 -23.32
N GLY A 159 -8.36 2.63 -23.14
CA GLY A 159 -7.47 2.11 -22.10
C GLY A 159 -6.02 2.61 -22.22
N ARG A 160 -5.55 2.96 -23.43
CA ARG A 160 -4.24 3.57 -23.62
C ARG A 160 -4.18 4.98 -23.05
N GLN A 161 -5.24 5.78 -23.22
CA GLN A 161 -5.32 7.11 -22.60
C GLN A 161 -5.44 7.02 -21.08
N PHE A 162 -6.06 5.96 -20.57
CA PHE A 162 -6.15 5.71 -19.13
C PHE A 162 -4.79 5.33 -18.50
N ALA A 163 -3.93 4.64 -19.24
CA ALA A 163 -2.63 4.15 -18.74
C ALA A 163 -1.45 5.14 -18.92
N ALA A 164 -1.64 6.20 -19.71
CA ALA A 164 -0.63 7.22 -20.00
C ALA A 164 -0.49 8.23 -18.85
#